data_AF-A0A7J2NRB0-F1
#
_entry.id   AF-A0A7J2NRB0-F1
#
_cell.length_a   1.000
_cell.length_b   1.000
_cell.length_c   1.000
_cell.angle_alpha   90.00
_cell.angle_beta   90.00
_cell.angle_gamma   90.00
#
_symmetry.space_group_name_H-M   'P 1'
#
loop_
_entity.id
_entity.type
_entity.pdbx_description
1 polymer ?
#
loop_
_entity_poly.entity_id
_entity_poly.type
_entity_poly.pdbx_seq_one_letter_code
_entity_poly.pdbx_strand_id
1 'polypeptide(L)'
;IIIPDEINIKFLKDFVNIINKYKTKHRFQIICGGGRTARRYANAAKELKVSDNQAHKIGIAATHLNAKFIATLLKGRFSDKDPREIGKKKGIMVSGGYKVGWTTDTDAAYIAKEMNADLLINLTDVKGVYTKNPKKYKDAKFLPEVSWKEFFKILGTKTVKPGGHYVFDPFASVICQKNKIKVIVASTDLKNLEKIFKNEKFIGTTIR
;
A
#
# COMPACT_ATOMS: atom_id res chain seq x y z
N ILE A 1 2.09 -9.17 -4.54
CA ILE A 1 1.22 -8.59 -5.60
C ILE A 1 1.97 -8.51 -6.92
N ILE A 2 2.90 -7.56 -7.07
CA ILE A 2 3.71 -7.38 -8.29
C ILE A 2 4.67 -8.57 -8.48
N ILE A 3 5.43 -8.89 -7.43
CA ILE A 3 6.36 -10.03 -7.38
C ILE A 3 6.17 -10.81 -6.07
N PRO A 4 5.17 -11.71 -5.98
CA PRO A 4 4.99 -12.59 -4.81
C PRO A 4 6.13 -13.61 -4.66
N ASP A 5 6.56 -14.21 -5.77
CA ASP A 5 7.77 -15.06 -5.92
C ASP A 5 8.39 -14.79 -7.29
N GLU A 6 7.60 -14.98 -8.35
CA GLU A 6 7.86 -14.51 -9.71
C GLU A 6 6.99 -13.30 -10.06
N ILE A 7 7.31 -12.59 -11.15
CA ILE A 7 6.49 -11.48 -11.64
C ILE A 7 5.09 -12.00 -12.00
N ASN A 8 4.05 -11.43 -11.39
CA ASN A 8 2.67 -11.86 -11.64
C ASN A 8 2.11 -11.22 -12.93
N ILE A 9 2.52 -11.75 -14.08
CA ILE A 9 2.17 -11.21 -15.41
C ILE A 9 0.65 -11.09 -15.60
N LYS A 10 -0.12 -12.10 -15.18
CA LYS A 10 -1.59 -12.09 -15.32
C LYS A 10 -2.22 -10.92 -14.55
N PHE A 11 -1.88 -10.80 -13.26
CA PHE A 11 -2.36 -9.68 -12.44
C PHE A 11 -1.97 -8.33 -13.04
N LEU A 12 -0.73 -8.19 -13.52
CA LEU A 12 -0.26 -6.92 -14.07
C LEU A 12 -0.98 -6.51 -15.35
N LYS A 13 -1.25 -7.46 -16.26
CA LYS A 13 -2.06 -7.20 -17.46
C LYS A 13 -3.45 -6.69 -17.08
N ASP A 14 -4.11 -7.39 -16.17
CA ASP A 14 -5.47 -7.04 -15.72
C ASP A 14 -5.48 -5.70 -14.95
N PHE A 15 -4.45 -5.44 -14.14
CA PHE A 15 -4.29 -4.19 -13.39
C PHE A 15 -4.05 -3.01 -14.33
N VAL A 16 -3.23 -3.17 -15.37
CA VAL A 16 -3.01 -2.13 -16.39
C VAL A 16 -4.31 -1.83 -17.13
N ASN A 17 -5.09 -2.85 -17.48
CA ASN A 17 -6.38 -2.68 -18.15
C ASN A 17 -7.37 -1.90 -17.29
N ILE A 18 -7.52 -2.25 -16.01
CA ILE A 18 -8.46 -1.54 -15.11
C ILE A 18 -8.01 -0.10 -14.86
N ILE A 19 -6.73 0.17 -14.60
CA ILE A 19 -6.27 1.56 -14.40
C ILE A 19 -6.49 2.38 -15.67
N ASN A 20 -6.18 1.84 -16.85
CA ASN A 20 -6.43 2.52 -18.13
C ASN A 20 -7.91 2.78 -18.40
N LYS A 21 -8.80 1.90 -17.98
CA LYS A 21 -10.26 2.07 -18.10
C LYS A 21 -10.77 3.25 -17.26
N TYR A 22 -10.18 3.51 -16.10
CA TYR A 22 -10.65 4.52 -15.15
C TYR A 22 -9.79 5.79 -15.08
N LYS A 23 -8.68 5.88 -15.81
CA LYS A 23 -7.74 7.03 -15.75
C LYS A 23 -8.33 8.38 -16.16
N THR A 24 -9.47 8.40 -16.85
CA THR A 24 -10.20 9.63 -17.20
C THR A 24 -11.17 10.07 -16.11
N LYS A 25 -11.60 9.14 -15.24
CA LYS A 25 -12.54 9.39 -14.13
C LYS A 25 -11.81 9.70 -12.82
N HIS A 26 -10.60 9.16 -12.65
CA HIS A 26 -9.82 9.30 -11.43
C HIS A 26 -8.38 9.73 -11.74
N ARG A 27 -7.79 10.47 -10.80
CA ARG A 27 -6.35 10.73 -10.78
C ARG A 27 -5.68 9.65 -9.93
N PHE A 28 -4.69 8.96 -10.49
CA PHE A 28 -4.04 7.84 -9.83
C PHE A 28 -2.65 8.21 -9.33
N GLN A 29 -2.44 7.98 -8.03
CA GLN A 29 -1.13 7.82 -7.41
C GLN A 29 -1.00 6.37 -6.97
N ILE A 30 -0.03 5.66 -7.53
CA ILE A 30 0.17 4.24 -7.25
C ILE A 30 1.50 4.09 -6.51
N ILE A 31 1.45 3.54 -5.30
CA ILE A 31 2.65 3.31 -4.50
C ILE A 31 2.92 1.81 -4.51
N CYS A 32 4.12 1.44 -4.93
CA CYS A 32 4.51 0.04 -5.08
C CYS A 32 5.38 -0.42 -3.91
N GLY A 33 4.98 -1.53 -3.28
CA GLY A 33 5.82 -2.24 -2.31
C GLY A 33 6.98 -2.99 -2.94
N GLY A 34 7.99 -3.34 -2.14
CA GLY A 34 9.18 -4.07 -2.61
C GLY A 34 8.98 -5.57 -2.82
N GLY A 35 7.84 -6.13 -2.38
CA GLY A 35 7.47 -7.52 -2.62
C GLY A 35 8.48 -8.55 -2.11
N ARG A 36 8.61 -9.68 -2.82
CA ARG A 36 9.56 -10.73 -2.48
C ARG A 36 11.02 -10.28 -2.61
N THR A 37 11.31 -9.45 -3.61
CA THR A 37 12.66 -8.91 -3.85
C THR A 37 13.20 -8.21 -2.62
N ALA A 38 12.46 -7.25 -2.07
CA ALA A 38 12.88 -6.56 -0.83
C ALA A 38 13.07 -7.53 0.34
N ARG A 39 12.20 -8.55 0.48
CA ARG A 39 12.31 -9.55 1.55
C ARG A 39 13.54 -10.44 1.41
N ARG A 40 13.88 -10.89 0.19
CA ARG A 40 15.08 -11.69 -0.08
C ARG A 40 16.34 -10.91 0.28
N TYR A 41 16.43 -9.65 -0.16
CA TYR A 41 17.55 -8.78 0.20
C TYR A 41 17.60 -8.45 1.70
N ALA A 42 16.46 -8.21 2.36
CA ALA A 42 16.43 -7.98 3.81
C ALA A 42 16.93 -9.18 4.61
N ASN A 43 16.57 -10.40 4.20
CA ASN A 43 17.05 -11.63 4.83
C ASN A 43 18.57 -11.81 4.62
N ALA A 44 19.05 -11.67 3.38
CA ALA A 44 20.48 -11.76 3.08
C ALA A 44 21.28 -10.68 3.82
N ALA A 45 20.77 -9.44 3.87
CA ALA A 45 21.37 -8.34 4.61
C ALA A 45 21.53 -8.67 6.11
N LYS A 46 20.54 -9.33 6.72
CA LYS A 46 20.62 -9.79 8.11
C LYS A 46 21.70 -10.85 8.31
N GLU A 47 21.77 -11.84 7.42
CA GLU A 47 22.80 -12.90 7.48
C GLU A 47 24.21 -12.34 7.28
N LEU A 48 24.34 -11.35 6.39
CA LEU A 48 25.59 -10.66 6.08
C LEU A 48 25.90 -9.50 7.04
N LYS A 49 25.12 -9.33 8.12
CA LYS A 49 25.30 -8.28 9.15
C LYS A 49 25.36 -6.85 8.58
N VAL A 50 24.64 -6.59 7.49
CA VAL A 50 24.42 -5.24 6.96
C VAL A 50 23.55 -4.47 7.95
N SER A 51 23.87 -3.19 8.19
CA SER A 51 23.10 -2.36 9.14
C SER A 51 21.65 -2.16 8.67
N ASP A 52 20.72 -2.07 9.63
CA ASP A 52 19.28 -1.91 9.36
C ASP A 52 18.97 -0.74 8.42
N ASN A 53 19.70 0.37 8.56
CA ASN A 53 19.56 1.54 7.69
C ASN A 53 19.92 1.21 6.23
N GLN A 54 21.04 0.53 6.01
CA GLN A 54 21.47 0.13 4.66
C GLN A 54 20.57 -0.96 4.07
N ALA A 55 20.17 -1.94 4.88
CA ALA A 55 19.19 -2.96 4.48
C ALA A 55 17.86 -2.32 4.05
N HIS A 56 17.40 -1.29 4.77
CA HIS A 56 16.19 -0.57 4.40
C HIS A 56 16.36 0.21 3.10
N LYS A 57 17.51 0.87 2.86
CA LYS A 57 17.79 1.52 1.56
C LYS A 57 17.74 0.53 0.39
N ILE A 58 18.24 -0.69 0.57
CA ILE A 58 18.12 -1.76 -0.43
C ILE A 58 16.64 -2.15 -0.64
N GLY A 59 15.87 -2.25 0.44
CA GLY A 59 14.42 -2.45 0.37
C GLY A 59 13.69 -1.35 -0.42
N ILE A 60 14.07 -0.08 -0.20
CA ILE A 60 13.57 1.08 -0.96
C ILE A 60 13.93 0.94 -2.45
N ALA A 61 15.18 0.59 -2.79
CA ALA A 61 15.56 0.37 -4.18
C ALA A 61 14.70 -0.71 -4.88
N ALA A 62 14.36 -1.79 -4.17
CA ALA A 62 13.44 -2.81 -4.69
C ALA A 62 12.02 -2.28 -4.92
N THR A 63 11.53 -1.35 -4.09
CA THR A 63 10.24 -0.68 -4.33
C THR A 63 10.29 0.20 -5.58
N HIS A 64 11.41 0.89 -5.81
CA HIS A 64 11.61 1.74 -7.00
C HIS A 64 11.67 0.91 -8.28
N LEU A 65 12.31 -0.26 -8.24
CA LEU A 65 12.31 -1.19 -9.37
C LEU A 65 10.87 -1.56 -9.78
N ASN A 66 10.05 -1.96 -8.81
CA ASN A 66 8.64 -2.26 -9.07
C ASN A 66 7.87 -1.03 -9.55
N ALA A 67 8.06 0.13 -8.92
CA ALA A 67 7.38 1.37 -9.29
C ALA A 67 7.72 1.83 -10.71
N LYS A 68 9.00 1.77 -11.11
CA LYS A 68 9.44 2.07 -12.48
C LYS A 68 8.78 1.13 -13.49
N PHE A 69 8.75 -0.16 -13.19
CA PHE A 69 8.11 -1.14 -14.08
C PHE A 69 6.61 -0.86 -14.25
N ILE A 70 5.88 -0.60 -13.15
CA ILE A 70 4.46 -0.23 -13.21
C ILE A 70 4.24 1.09 -13.96
N ALA A 71 5.08 2.10 -13.74
CA ALA A 71 5.02 3.36 -14.46
C ALA A 71 5.14 3.14 -15.98
N THR A 72 6.11 2.32 -16.41
CA THR A 72 6.30 1.97 -17.82
C THR A 72 5.07 1.29 -18.41
N LEU A 73 4.52 0.28 -17.72
CA LEU A 73 3.33 -0.45 -18.19
C LEU A 73 2.09 0.45 -18.33
N LEU A 74 1.95 1.44 -17.44
CA LEU A 74 0.83 2.38 -17.45
C LEU A 74 1.06 3.61 -18.34
N LYS A 75 2.23 3.74 -18.97
CA LYS A 75 2.68 4.98 -19.63
C LYS A 75 2.53 6.19 -18.68
N GLY A 76 2.78 5.96 -17.40
CA GLY A 76 2.74 6.94 -16.33
C GLY A 76 4.12 7.56 -16.06
N ARG A 77 4.22 8.32 -14.97
CA ARG A 77 5.48 8.93 -14.52
C ARG A 77 5.94 8.34 -13.21
N PHE A 78 7.19 7.90 -13.15
CA PHE A 78 7.84 7.48 -11.93
C PHE A 78 8.30 8.69 -11.10
N SER A 79 8.21 8.60 -9.78
CA SER A 79 8.78 9.56 -8.83
C SER A 79 9.42 8.84 -7.64
N ASP A 80 10.66 9.21 -7.33
CA ASP A 80 11.40 8.88 -6.10
C ASP A 80 11.53 10.09 -5.16
N LYS A 81 10.93 11.21 -5.53
CA LYS A 81 10.88 12.43 -4.71
C LYS A 81 10.09 12.21 -3.43
N ASP A 82 10.27 13.14 -2.50
CA ASP A 82 9.52 13.20 -1.25
C ASP A 82 8.00 13.10 -1.53
N PRO A 83 7.28 12.15 -0.91
CA PRO A 83 5.83 12.03 -1.06
C PRO A 83 5.09 13.30 -0.64
N ARG A 84 5.71 14.14 0.19
CA ARG A 84 5.19 15.44 0.63
C ARG A 84 5.30 16.54 -0.43
N GLU A 85 5.99 16.30 -1.54
CA GLU A 85 6.23 17.27 -2.62
C GLU A 85 5.63 16.85 -3.97
N ILE A 86 5.01 15.67 -4.06
CA ILE A 86 4.47 15.16 -5.33
C ILE A 86 3.34 16.05 -5.85
N GLY A 87 2.54 16.64 -4.95
CA GLY A 87 1.46 17.55 -5.27
C GLY A 87 0.36 16.96 -6.17
N LYS A 88 -0.53 17.81 -6.69
CA LYS A 88 -1.71 17.42 -7.48
C LYS A 88 -1.41 17.21 -8.98
N LYS A 89 -0.28 16.59 -9.32
CA LYS A 89 0.14 16.36 -10.72
C LYS A 89 -0.94 15.59 -11.49
N LYS A 90 -1.19 16.01 -12.74
CA LYS A 90 -2.15 15.34 -13.65
C LYS A 90 -1.55 14.06 -14.24
N GLY A 91 -2.39 13.06 -14.46
CA GLY A 91 -2.03 11.77 -15.05
C GLY A 91 -1.82 10.66 -14.01
N ILE A 92 -1.18 9.57 -14.43
CA ILE A 92 -0.82 8.45 -13.58
C ILE A 92 0.60 8.67 -13.06
N MET A 93 0.73 8.80 -11.75
CA MET A 93 2.00 8.90 -11.06
C MET A 93 2.24 7.61 -10.27
N VAL A 94 3.48 7.11 -10.29
CA VAL A 94 3.86 5.87 -9.61
C VAL A 94 5.11 6.12 -8.78
N SER A 95 5.09 5.72 -7.52
CA SER A 95 6.20 5.91 -6.58
C SER A 95 6.51 4.61 -5.84
N GLY A 96 7.69 4.52 -5.25
CA GLY A 96 8.02 3.49 -4.25
C GLY A 96 8.16 4.11 -2.86
N GLY A 97 8.95 3.48 -2.00
CA GLY A 97 9.30 4.04 -0.70
C GLY A 97 10.27 5.21 -0.84
N TYR A 98 10.26 6.13 0.13
CA TYR A 98 11.12 7.32 0.10
C TYR A 98 12.16 7.34 1.23
N LYS A 99 11.72 7.23 2.48
CA LYS A 99 12.57 7.51 3.65
C LYS A 99 12.83 6.27 4.49
N VAL A 100 14.07 6.10 4.95
CA VAL A 100 14.42 5.07 5.93
C VAL A 100 13.60 5.26 7.20
N GLY A 101 12.99 4.16 7.66
CA GLY A 101 12.07 4.10 8.78
C GLY A 101 10.60 4.22 8.39
N TRP A 102 10.29 4.54 7.13
CA TRP A 102 8.92 4.56 6.60
C TRP A 102 8.58 3.27 5.88
N THR A 103 7.29 2.94 5.89
CA THR A 103 6.72 1.90 5.03
C THR A 103 6.06 2.54 3.81
N THR A 104 5.81 1.75 2.76
CA THR A 104 5.09 2.24 1.58
C THR A 104 3.66 2.70 1.89
N ASP A 105 3.05 2.21 2.97
CA ASP A 105 1.77 2.72 3.46
C ASP A 105 1.91 4.16 3.99
N THR A 106 3.01 4.47 4.67
CA THR A 106 3.34 5.83 5.13
C THR A 106 3.53 6.76 3.95
N ASP A 107 4.30 6.33 2.94
CA ASP A 107 4.49 7.11 1.70
C ASP A 107 3.14 7.38 1.02
N ALA A 108 2.29 6.36 0.89
CA ALA A 108 0.95 6.49 0.32
C ALA A 108 0.05 7.45 1.12
N ALA A 109 0.12 7.43 2.45
CA ALA A 109 -0.66 8.32 3.30
C ALA A 109 -0.23 9.79 3.16
N TYR A 110 1.07 10.07 3.05
CA TYR A 110 1.56 11.43 2.77
C TYR A 110 1.13 11.90 1.38
N ILE A 111 1.23 11.05 0.35
CA ILE A 111 0.77 11.41 -1.00
C ILE A 111 -0.74 11.69 -1.00
N ALA A 112 -1.53 10.85 -0.33
CA ALA A 112 -2.97 11.04 -0.20
C ALA A 112 -3.30 12.37 0.50
N LYS A 113 -2.56 12.72 1.55
CA LYS A 113 -2.67 14.02 2.23
C LYS A 113 -2.37 15.18 1.28
N GLU A 114 -1.22 15.18 0.60
CA GLU A 114 -0.81 16.31 -0.25
C GLU A 114 -1.72 16.50 -1.49
N MET A 115 -2.41 15.43 -1.89
CA MET A 115 -3.38 15.50 -2.98
C MET A 115 -4.79 15.86 -2.56
N ASN A 116 -5.06 15.98 -1.26
CA ASN A 116 -6.41 16.02 -0.70
C ASN A 116 -7.25 14.85 -1.25
N ALA A 117 -6.69 13.65 -1.23
CA ALA A 117 -7.39 12.47 -1.74
C ALA A 117 -8.53 12.09 -0.79
N ASP A 118 -9.71 11.85 -1.36
CA ASP A 118 -10.89 11.40 -0.60
C ASP A 118 -10.73 9.96 -0.10
N LEU A 119 -9.89 9.17 -0.78
CA LEU A 119 -9.76 7.74 -0.57
C LEU A 119 -8.33 7.26 -0.83
N LEU A 120 -7.81 6.47 0.11
CA LEU A 120 -6.62 5.63 -0.07
C LEU A 120 -7.05 4.16 -0.13
N ILE A 121 -6.66 3.45 -1.19
CA ILE A 121 -6.95 2.02 -1.35
C ILE A 121 -5.67 1.24 -1.10
N ASN A 122 -5.64 0.46 -0.03
CA ASN A 122 -4.58 -0.48 0.28
C ASN A 122 -4.96 -1.87 -0.26
N LEU A 123 -4.26 -2.30 -1.31
CA LEU A 123 -4.39 -3.65 -1.85
C LEU A 123 -3.37 -4.56 -1.17
N THR A 124 -3.88 -5.62 -0.53
CA THR A 124 -3.09 -6.54 0.29
C THR A 124 -3.43 -8.01 -0.01
N ASP A 125 -2.72 -8.94 0.64
CA ASP A 125 -2.92 -10.39 0.48
C ASP A 125 -4.03 -10.96 1.39
N VAL A 126 -4.62 -10.12 2.25
CA VAL A 126 -5.75 -10.47 3.11
C VAL A 126 -7.05 -9.83 2.62
N LYS A 127 -8.19 -10.40 3.04
CA LYS A 127 -9.53 -9.89 2.70
C LYS A 127 -9.78 -8.47 3.23
N GLY A 128 -9.15 -8.11 4.35
CA GLY A 128 -9.32 -6.83 5.04
C GLY A 128 -8.91 -6.95 6.50
N VAL A 129 -9.48 -6.11 7.36
CA VAL A 129 -9.21 -6.08 8.79
C VAL A 129 -10.07 -7.11 9.52
N TYR A 130 -9.46 -7.74 10.53
CA TYR A 130 -10.12 -8.68 11.43
C TYR A 130 -9.94 -8.19 12.87
N THR A 131 -10.80 -8.66 13.78
CA THR A 131 -10.70 -8.35 15.23
C THR A 131 -9.35 -8.76 15.83
N LYS A 132 -8.69 -9.76 15.25
CA LYS A 132 -7.34 -10.24 15.58
C LYS A 132 -6.78 -11.05 14.41
N ASN A 133 -5.51 -11.42 14.47
CA ASN A 133 -4.83 -12.12 13.36
C ASN A 133 -5.54 -13.45 13.01
N PRO A 134 -6.17 -13.57 11.83
CA PRO A 134 -6.94 -14.76 11.46
C PRO A 134 -6.08 -15.99 11.19
N LYS A 135 -4.77 -15.82 10.96
CA LYS A 135 -3.81 -16.95 10.85
C LYS A 135 -3.45 -17.54 12.21
N LYS A 136 -3.65 -16.78 13.30
CA LYS A 136 -3.32 -17.21 14.67
C LYS A 136 -4.56 -17.61 15.48
N TYR A 137 -5.70 -16.97 15.22
CA TYR A 137 -6.92 -17.13 16.01
C TYR A 137 -8.10 -17.53 15.12
N LYS A 138 -8.67 -18.71 15.38
CA LYS A 138 -9.80 -19.26 14.60
C LYS A 138 -11.09 -18.44 14.74
N ASP A 139 -11.25 -17.73 15.85
CA ASP A 139 -12.40 -16.88 16.16
C ASP A 139 -12.22 -15.42 15.71
N ALA A 140 -11.21 -15.13 14.88
CA ALA A 140 -11.03 -13.83 14.26
C ALA A 140 -12.24 -13.48 13.36
N LYS A 141 -12.89 -12.36 13.65
CA LYS A 141 -14.07 -11.90 12.89
C LYS A 141 -13.66 -10.82 11.90
N PHE A 142 -14.10 -10.97 10.65
CA PHE A 142 -13.90 -9.97 9.60
C PHE A 142 -14.71 -8.70 9.91
N LEU A 143 -14.12 -7.53 9.66
CA LEU A 143 -14.74 -6.22 9.91
C LEU A 143 -14.95 -5.49 8.58
N PRO A 144 -16.19 -5.42 8.05
CA PRO A 144 -16.47 -4.67 6.81
C PRO A 144 -16.26 -3.16 6.95
N GLU A 145 -16.47 -2.64 8.15
CA GLU A 145 -16.20 -1.26 8.53
C GLU A 145 -15.58 -1.23 9.92
N VAL A 146 -14.70 -0.26 10.18
CA VAL A 146 -14.07 -0.06 11.48
C VAL A 146 -13.77 1.43 11.69
N SER A 147 -14.04 1.93 12.88
CA SER A 147 -13.63 3.31 13.21
C SER A 147 -12.12 3.41 13.40
N TRP A 148 -11.52 4.58 13.19
CA TRP A 148 -10.10 4.79 13.54
C TRP A 148 -9.77 4.38 14.99
N LYS A 149 -10.66 4.68 15.94
CA LYS A 149 -10.48 4.34 17.36
C LYS A 149 -10.38 2.82 17.56
N GLU A 150 -11.30 2.07 16.97
CA GLU A 150 -11.28 0.60 17.01
C GLU A 150 -10.10 0.02 16.26
N PHE A 151 -9.73 0.61 15.12
CA PHE A 151 -8.59 0.17 14.34
C PHE A 151 -7.28 0.29 15.13
N PHE A 152 -7.05 1.42 15.82
CA PHE A 152 -5.90 1.57 16.71
C PHE A 152 -5.93 0.61 17.90
N LYS A 153 -7.11 0.26 18.43
CA LYS A 153 -7.24 -0.76 19.47
C LYS A 153 -6.81 -2.14 18.96
N ILE A 154 -7.16 -2.48 17.72
CA ILE A 154 -6.74 -3.73 17.06
C ILE A 154 -5.22 -3.73 16.80
N LEU A 155 -4.66 -2.63 16.32
CA LEU A 155 -3.22 -2.50 16.09
C LEU A 155 -2.40 -2.58 17.38
N GLY A 156 -2.94 -2.07 18.49
CA GLY A 156 -2.24 -1.98 19.78
C GLY A 156 -1.06 -1.01 19.80
N THR A 157 -0.85 -0.23 18.73
CA THR A 157 0.22 0.75 18.60
C THR A 157 -0.12 1.83 17.56
N LYS A 158 0.58 2.96 17.65
CA LYS A 158 0.56 4.06 16.67
C LYS A 158 1.90 4.25 15.95
N THR A 159 2.89 3.43 16.26
CA THR A 159 4.23 3.48 15.66
C THR A 159 4.58 2.16 15.00
N VAL A 160 5.41 2.23 13.97
CA VAL A 160 5.92 1.06 13.27
C VAL A 160 7.00 0.41 14.13
N LYS A 161 6.86 -0.88 14.44
CA LYS A 161 7.91 -1.67 15.08
C LYS A 161 8.69 -2.45 14.01
N PRO A 162 10.03 -2.57 14.10
CA PRO A 162 10.80 -3.44 13.23
C PRO A 162 10.22 -4.86 13.21
N GLY A 163 10.02 -5.42 12.01
CA GLY A 163 9.42 -6.75 11.85
C GLY A 163 7.91 -6.84 12.13
N GLY A 164 7.23 -5.72 12.37
CA GLY A 164 5.79 -5.68 12.56
C GLY A 164 5.03 -6.03 11.28
N HIS A 165 4.09 -6.98 11.38
CA HIS A 165 3.16 -7.32 10.30
C HIS A 165 1.81 -6.67 10.57
N TYR A 166 1.59 -5.50 10.00
CA TYR A 166 0.34 -4.76 10.10
C TYR A 166 -0.51 -4.94 8.84
N VAL A 167 -1.82 -4.98 9.00
CA VAL A 167 -2.76 -4.98 7.86
C VAL A 167 -2.73 -3.62 7.14
N PHE A 168 -2.54 -2.55 7.90
CA PHE A 168 -2.23 -1.21 7.42
C PHE A 168 -1.33 -0.53 8.46
N ASP A 169 -0.32 0.20 8.01
CA ASP A 169 0.71 0.78 8.87
C ASP A 169 0.16 1.73 9.97
N PRO A 170 0.59 1.59 11.24
CA PRO A 170 0.11 2.44 12.34
C PRO A 170 0.41 3.94 12.18
N PHE A 171 1.58 4.29 11.63
CA PHE A 171 1.96 5.68 11.42
C PHE A 171 1.20 6.27 10.23
N ALA A 172 1.04 5.52 9.14
CA ALA A 172 0.14 5.86 8.03
C ALA A 172 -1.31 6.09 8.51
N SER A 173 -1.78 5.24 9.41
CA SER A 173 -3.11 5.36 10.03
C SER A 173 -3.29 6.67 10.78
N VAL A 174 -2.26 7.13 11.51
CA VAL A 174 -2.30 8.44 12.19
C VAL A 174 -2.38 9.58 11.18
N ILE A 175 -1.63 9.50 10.07
CA ILE A 175 -1.68 10.49 8.99
C ILE A 175 -3.10 10.52 8.39
N CYS A 176 -3.65 9.38 8.02
CA CYS A 176 -4.99 9.28 7.45
C CYS A 176 -6.08 9.78 8.40
N GLN A 177 -6.05 9.38 9.68
CA GLN A 177 -7.00 9.84 10.70
C GLN A 177 -6.98 11.38 10.84
N LYS A 178 -5.78 11.97 11.02
CA LYS A 178 -5.64 13.42 11.22
C LYS A 178 -6.13 14.24 10.03
N ASN A 179 -6.02 13.68 8.83
CA ASN A 179 -6.39 14.36 7.58
C ASN A 179 -7.75 13.89 7.03
N LYS A 180 -8.53 13.12 7.80
CA LYS A 180 -9.86 12.61 7.42
C LYS A 180 -9.86 11.82 6.10
N ILE A 181 -8.76 11.14 5.79
CA ILE A 181 -8.62 10.33 4.58
C ILE A 181 -9.27 8.97 4.85
N LYS A 182 -10.29 8.61 4.09
CA LYS A 182 -10.89 7.27 4.16
C LYS A 182 -9.88 6.24 3.63
N VAL A 183 -9.73 5.12 4.33
CA VAL A 183 -8.89 4.00 3.86
C VAL A 183 -9.77 2.80 3.56
N ILE A 184 -9.57 2.19 2.39
CA ILE A 184 -10.12 0.87 2.07
C ILE A 184 -8.99 -0.13 2.05
N VAL A 185 -9.06 -1.16 2.90
CA VAL A 185 -8.19 -2.33 2.83
C VAL A 185 -8.93 -3.44 2.11
N ALA A 186 -8.40 -3.93 1.00
CA ALA A 186 -9.02 -4.98 0.20
C ALA A 186 -7.97 -5.94 -0.38
N SER A 187 -8.41 -7.12 -0.78
CA SER A 187 -7.56 -8.08 -1.48
C SER A 187 -7.24 -7.63 -2.91
N THR A 188 -6.31 -8.33 -3.57
CA THR A 188 -5.92 -8.07 -4.96
C THR A 188 -6.91 -8.53 -6.03
N ASP A 189 -8.16 -8.83 -5.67
CA ASP A 189 -9.19 -9.14 -6.64
C ASP A 189 -9.55 -7.86 -7.44
N LEU A 190 -9.19 -7.85 -8.73
CA LEU A 190 -9.40 -6.68 -9.58
C LEU A 190 -10.87 -6.46 -9.94
N LYS A 191 -11.71 -7.49 -9.89
CA LYS A 191 -13.17 -7.30 -10.00
C LYS A 191 -13.69 -6.54 -8.78
N ASN A 192 -13.13 -6.84 -7.61
CA ASN A 192 -13.46 -6.14 -6.37
C ASN A 192 -12.91 -4.69 -6.36
N LEU A 193 -11.70 -4.48 -6.89
CA LEU A 193 -11.17 -3.13 -7.12
C LEU A 193 -12.08 -2.30 -8.03
N GLU A 194 -12.62 -2.91 -9.09
CA GLU A 194 -13.55 -2.24 -9.98
C GLU A 194 -14.83 -1.79 -9.26
N LYS A 195 -15.36 -2.63 -8.37
CA LYS A 195 -16.51 -2.26 -7.52
C LYS A 195 -16.19 -1.08 -6.62
N ILE A 196 -14.97 -1.01 -6.07
CA ILE A 196 -14.52 0.13 -5.26
C ILE A 196 -14.51 1.42 -6.11
N PHE A 197 -13.98 1.39 -7.33
CA PHE A 197 -13.98 2.56 -8.23
C PHE A 197 -15.39 3.04 -8.60
N LYS A 198 -16.35 2.12 -8.70
CA LYS A 198 -17.76 2.45 -8.98
C LYS A 198 -18.57 2.83 -7.75
N ASN A 199 -17.98 2.82 -6.56
CA ASN A 199 -18.68 3.00 -5.29
C ASN A 199 -19.82 1.96 -5.08
N GLU A 200 -19.63 0.74 -5.60
CA GLU A 200 -20.53 -0.40 -5.42
C GLU A 200 -20.17 -1.22 -4.17
N LYS A 201 -21.05 -2.14 -3.75
CA LYS A 201 -20.78 -3.06 -2.64
C LYS A 201 -19.56 -3.94 -2.95
N PHE A 202 -18.49 -3.78 -2.17
CA PHE A 202 -17.23 -4.49 -2.32
C PHE A 202 -16.93 -5.37 -1.10
N ILE A 203 -15.93 -6.23 -1.23
CA ILE A 203 -15.38 -7.06 -0.16
C ILE A 203 -14.09 -6.40 0.33
N GLY A 204 -14.10 -5.89 1.55
CA GLY A 204 -12.95 -5.23 2.17
C GLY A 204 -13.37 -4.53 3.45
N THR A 205 -12.44 -3.79 4.03
CA THR A 205 -12.71 -2.97 5.22
C THR A 205 -12.62 -1.50 4.86
N THR A 206 -13.65 -0.73 5.19
CA THR A 206 -13.55 0.74 5.27
C THR A 206 -13.09 1.16 6.67
N ILE A 207 -12.00 1.94 6.74
CA ILE A 207 -11.53 2.59 7.96
C ILE A 207 -11.87 4.09 7.87
N ARG A 208 -12.60 4.61 8.86
CA ARG A 208 -13.05 6.02 8.88
C ARG A 208 -13.25 6.58 10.29
#